data_AF-A0AAU5CGR1-F1
#
_entry.id   AF-A0AAU5CGR1-F1
#
_cell.length_a   1.000
_cell.length_b   1.000
_cell.length_c   1.000
_cell.angle_alpha   90.00
_cell.angle_beta   90.00
_cell.angle_gamma   90.00
#
_symmetry.space_group_name_H-M   'P 1'
#
loop_
_entity.id
_entity.type
_entity.pdbx_description
1 polymer ?
#
loop_
_entity_poly.entity_id
_entity_poly.type
_entity_poly.pdbx_seq_one_letter_code
_entity_poly.pdbx_strand_id
1 'polypeptide(L)'
;MNRLELTGLTARPAQVWGGIRLVPLVRERPVEGLRLHREVYTGYGTGTVEVGPRTHYTSYIPHGFVADWAGEGTNTAAYGTQLGAQGGSGPPHAPPRTLTLPRHRHHRLAKRQAGNRLRFLPLHLAMEGYLALHFGGPTTAWEEWSRQALRDGLSPRAEDACLGWSVRGLGDALRAFEIHPGQCGVMVYAADALAAAFVVPHPDDYRLLHPTLVQDLYGELVHQYAMYGAPVAGFGARLPDGPRMRTLADLRAAAREQEREWGEAHDTLFARELLDSSYGFDRVYRMGSFTLWRFLPPFLRNRGGQHIGETITDHKGQVAYLKTFRLSEAQVRRGHLLQRLADADWLLPRAAEALGTSREELVRRIRAAGFESLLRDRGSR
;
A
#
# COMPACT_ATOMS: atom_id res chain seq x y z
N MET A 1 -9.72 13.71 -9.12
CA MET A 1 -9.32 12.32 -9.44
C MET A 1 -10.14 11.40 -8.56
N ASN A 2 -10.85 10.42 -9.15
CA ASN A 2 -11.68 9.46 -8.41
C ASN A 2 -11.42 8.00 -8.83
N ARG A 3 -10.46 7.76 -9.72
CA ARG A 3 -10.02 6.43 -10.16
C ARG A 3 -8.50 6.41 -10.31
N LEU A 4 -7.94 5.21 -10.28
CA LEU A 4 -6.53 4.98 -10.62
C LEU A 4 -6.43 4.70 -12.11
N GLU A 5 -5.54 5.43 -12.78
CA GLU A 5 -5.22 5.20 -14.19
C GLU A 5 -3.75 4.82 -14.30
N LEU A 6 -3.46 3.68 -14.94
CA LEU A 6 -2.09 3.22 -15.21
C LEU A 6 -1.53 3.84 -16.49
N THR A 7 -1.93 5.08 -16.82
CA THR A 7 -1.54 5.75 -18.06
C THR A 7 -0.01 5.81 -18.20
N GLY A 8 0.47 5.31 -19.34
CA GLY A 8 1.90 5.20 -19.64
C GLY A 8 2.62 4.01 -18.97
N LEU A 9 1.89 3.11 -18.32
CA LEU A 9 2.37 1.78 -17.95
C LEU A 9 1.75 0.75 -18.89
N THR A 10 2.53 -0.27 -19.25
CA THR A 10 2.07 -1.40 -20.05
C THR A 10 2.40 -2.68 -19.30
N ALA A 11 1.39 -3.52 -19.11
CA ALA A 11 1.58 -4.85 -18.55
C ALA A 11 2.33 -5.74 -19.55
N ARG A 12 3.34 -6.47 -19.07
CA ARG A 12 4.07 -7.49 -19.83
C ARG A 12 3.67 -8.88 -19.35
N PRO A 13 3.87 -9.93 -20.17
CA PRO A 13 3.51 -11.29 -19.79
C PRO A 13 3.96 -11.67 -18.38
N ALA A 14 3.04 -12.27 -17.64
CA ALA A 14 3.28 -12.70 -16.28
C ALA A 14 4.37 -13.77 -16.18
N GLN A 15 5.18 -13.69 -15.11
CA GLN A 15 6.01 -14.79 -14.64
C GLN A 15 5.33 -15.42 -13.41
N VAL A 16 5.33 -16.76 -13.36
CA VAL A 16 4.58 -17.52 -12.35
C VAL A 16 5.51 -18.42 -11.56
N TRP A 17 5.33 -18.43 -10.24
CA TRP A 17 6.00 -19.34 -9.32
C TRP A 17 4.98 -19.92 -8.34
N GLY A 18 4.61 -21.19 -8.54
CA GLY A 18 3.58 -21.84 -7.73
C GLY A 18 2.24 -21.10 -7.81
N GLY A 19 1.74 -20.63 -6.66
CA GLY A 19 0.52 -19.83 -6.57
C GLY A 19 0.70 -18.32 -6.78
N ILE A 20 1.93 -17.85 -7.04
CA ILE A 20 2.25 -16.43 -7.19
C ILE A 20 2.43 -16.10 -8.67
N ARG A 21 1.71 -15.07 -9.14
CA ARG A 21 1.88 -14.48 -10.47
C ARG A 21 2.39 -13.05 -10.31
N LEU A 22 3.50 -12.75 -10.97
CA LEU A 22 4.12 -11.43 -11.02
C LEU A 22 3.94 -10.87 -12.43
N VAL A 23 3.23 -9.75 -12.53
CA VAL A 23 2.98 -9.06 -13.79
C VAL A 23 3.88 -7.83 -13.88
N PRO A 24 4.91 -7.83 -14.73
CA PRO A 24 5.75 -6.66 -14.94
C PRO A 24 4.94 -5.48 -15.51
N LEU A 25 5.16 -4.29 -14.97
CA LEU A 25 4.66 -3.04 -15.53
C LEU A 25 5.84 -2.23 -16.07
N VAL A 26 5.85 -1.99 -17.38
CA VAL A 26 6.92 -1.24 -18.05
C VAL A 26 6.45 0.15 -18.47
N ARG A 27 7.38 1.09 -18.61
CA ARG A 27 7.16 2.37 -19.27
C ARG A 27 8.05 2.49 -20.49
N GLU A 28 7.58 3.16 -21.53
CA GLU A 28 8.43 3.53 -22.67
C GLU A 28 9.50 4.53 -22.25
N ARG A 29 9.10 5.54 -21.45
CA ARG A 29 9.99 6.55 -20.88
C ARG A 29 9.80 6.62 -19.37
N PRO A 30 10.90 6.64 -18.58
CA PRO A 30 10.82 6.90 -17.15
C PRO A 30 10.15 8.24 -16.84
N VAL A 31 9.64 8.38 -15.61
CA VAL A 31 9.16 9.68 -15.13
C VAL A 31 10.37 10.54 -14.76
N GLU A 32 10.58 11.61 -15.50
CA GLU A 32 11.67 12.56 -15.27
C GLU A 32 11.41 13.44 -14.04
N GLY A 33 12.48 13.88 -13.37
CA GLY A 33 12.39 14.83 -12.24
C GLY A 33 11.87 14.25 -10.92
N LEU A 34 11.67 12.93 -10.82
CA LEU A 34 11.35 12.24 -9.57
C LEU A 34 12.12 10.93 -9.46
N ARG A 35 12.81 10.73 -8.34
CA ARG A 35 13.47 9.46 -7.98
C ARG A 35 12.97 8.95 -6.64
N LEU A 36 12.93 7.63 -6.49
CA LEU A 36 12.60 6.97 -5.23
C LEU A 36 13.77 6.15 -4.71
N HIS A 37 14.06 6.31 -3.42
CA HIS A 37 15.10 5.57 -2.73
C HIS A 37 14.57 4.95 -1.43
N ARG A 38 15.24 3.91 -0.96
CA ARG A 38 14.94 3.25 0.31
C ARG A 38 15.73 3.89 1.45
N GLU A 39 15.05 4.21 2.54
CA GLU A 39 15.68 4.51 3.83
C GLU A 39 15.47 3.33 4.77
N VAL A 40 16.56 2.67 5.21
CA VAL A 40 16.48 1.51 6.12
C VAL A 40 16.48 1.99 7.57
N TYR A 41 15.57 1.47 8.38
CA TYR A 41 15.54 1.77 9.81
C TYR A 41 16.26 0.71 10.64
N THR A 42 17.05 1.18 11.62
CA THR A 42 17.68 0.34 12.63
C THR A 42 16.64 -0.13 13.66
N GLY A 43 16.68 -1.40 14.07
CA GLY A 43 15.83 -1.92 15.16
C GLY A 43 14.72 -2.89 14.76
N TYR A 44 14.98 -3.77 13.79
CA TYR A 44 14.05 -4.85 13.37
C TYR A 44 12.66 -4.39 12.91
N GLY A 45 12.52 -3.12 12.54
CA GLY A 45 11.30 -2.56 11.98
C GLY A 45 10.23 -2.15 13.00
N THR A 46 10.30 -2.50 14.29
CA THR A 46 9.27 -2.01 15.23
C THR A 46 9.45 -0.52 15.49
N GLY A 47 8.45 0.29 15.12
CA GLY A 47 8.48 1.74 15.28
C GLY A 47 7.17 2.30 15.81
N THR A 48 7.27 3.41 16.56
CA THR A 48 6.11 4.23 16.95
C THR A 48 5.92 5.34 15.93
N VAL A 49 4.71 5.46 15.39
CA VAL A 49 4.35 6.47 14.41
C VAL A 49 3.52 7.56 15.08
N GLU A 50 3.96 8.81 14.94
CA GLU A 50 3.19 10.00 15.32
C GLU A 50 2.26 10.41 14.17
N VAL A 51 0.96 10.43 14.45
CA VAL A 51 -0.09 10.78 13.49
C VAL A 51 -0.73 12.14 13.81
N GLY A 52 -0.57 12.60 15.05
CA GLY A 52 -1.09 13.89 15.53
C GLY A 52 -0.69 14.16 16.98
N PRO A 53 -1.08 15.32 17.55
CA PRO A 53 -0.82 15.63 18.95
C PRO A 53 -1.37 14.55 19.87
N ARG A 54 -0.49 13.88 20.64
CA ARG A 54 -0.82 12.77 21.55
C ARG A 54 -1.40 11.51 20.88
N THR A 55 -1.47 11.44 19.57
CA THR A 55 -1.94 10.26 18.83
C THR A 55 -0.75 9.55 18.20
N HIS A 56 -0.59 8.28 18.55
CA HIS A 56 0.46 7.43 18.01
C HIS A 56 -0.03 5.98 17.85
N TYR A 57 0.61 5.24 16.97
CA TYR A 57 0.44 3.78 16.90
C TYR A 57 1.81 3.11 16.78
N THR A 58 1.88 1.82 17.14
CA THR A 58 3.08 1.01 16.97
C THR A 58 2.86 0.05 15.81
N SER A 59 3.84 -0.07 14.93
CA SER A 59 3.76 -0.97 13.78
C SER A 59 5.14 -1.48 13.36
N TYR A 60 5.13 -2.48 12.48
CA TYR A 60 6.31 -2.93 11.77
C TYR A 60 6.55 -2.06 10.54
N ILE A 61 7.69 -1.38 10.52
CA ILE A 61 8.16 -0.38 9.55
C ILE A 61 9.60 -0.72 9.17
N PRO A 62 9.82 -1.62 8.21
CA PRO A 62 11.15 -2.09 7.84
C PRO A 62 11.97 -1.04 7.09
N HIS A 63 11.30 -0.10 6.42
CA HIS A 63 11.93 0.94 5.63
C HIS A 63 10.97 2.13 5.42
N GLY A 64 11.53 3.28 5.06
CA GLY A 64 10.82 4.38 4.43
C GLY A 64 11.20 4.50 2.95
N PHE A 65 10.40 5.24 2.19
CA PHE A 65 10.78 5.73 0.88
C PHE A 65 11.12 7.21 0.94
N VAL A 66 12.13 7.61 0.20
CA VAL A 66 12.54 9.00 0.02
C VAL A 66 12.26 9.38 -1.42
N ALA A 67 11.30 10.28 -1.61
CA ALA A 67 11.07 10.95 -2.88
C ALA A 67 12.01 12.14 -3.00
N ASP A 68 12.78 12.17 -4.08
CA ASP A 68 13.65 13.28 -4.45
C ASP A 68 13.17 13.89 -5.78
N TRP A 69 12.89 15.19 -5.75
CA TRP A 69 12.46 15.98 -6.92
C TRP A 69 13.38 17.19 -7.16
N ALA A 70 14.64 17.11 -6.75
CA ALA A 70 15.66 18.00 -7.27
C ALA A 70 15.76 17.76 -8.79
N GLY A 71 15.34 18.73 -9.60
CA GLY A 71 15.33 18.63 -11.07
C GLY A 71 16.71 18.30 -11.65
N GLU A 72 16.73 17.96 -12.94
CA GLU A 72 17.95 17.54 -13.63
C GLU A 72 19.10 18.55 -13.45
N GLY A 73 20.26 18.08 -12.96
CA GLY A 73 21.49 18.87 -12.96
C GLY A 73 22.49 18.62 -11.83
N THR A 74 22.12 17.95 -10.74
CA THR A 74 23.08 17.66 -9.65
C THR A 74 22.94 16.23 -9.15
N ASN A 75 23.87 15.36 -9.57
CA ASN A 75 24.11 14.02 -9.03
C ASN A 75 22.84 13.26 -8.62
N THR A 76 22.02 12.87 -9.60
CA THR A 76 20.96 11.85 -9.48
C THR A 76 21.55 10.43 -9.37
N ALA A 77 22.60 10.28 -8.56
CA ALA A 77 23.13 9.00 -8.15
C ALA A 77 22.17 8.40 -7.10
N ALA A 78 21.97 7.07 -7.16
CA ALA A 78 21.22 6.35 -6.14
C ALA A 78 21.76 6.70 -4.75
N TYR A 79 20.94 7.36 -3.94
CA TYR A 79 21.28 7.68 -2.55
C TYR A 79 21.27 6.38 -1.73
N GLY A 80 22.41 5.69 -1.76
CA GLY A 80 22.70 4.45 -1.04
C GLY A 80 24.19 4.17 -0.87
N THR A 81 25.07 5.02 -1.43
CA THR A 81 26.53 4.91 -1.36
C THR A 81 27.17 5.76 -0.26
N GLN A 82 26.39 6.52 0.51
CA GLN A 82 26.93 7.24 1.68
C GLN A 82 26.76 6.38 2.93
N LEU A 83 27.81 5.63 3.27
CA LEU A 83 28.07 5.17 4.62
C LEU A 83 28.02 6.40 5.53
N GLY A 84 27.05 6.44 6.44
CA GLY A 84 26.91 7.53 7.40
C GLY A 84 28.21 7.74 8.15
N ALA A 85 28.65 8.99 8.23
CA ALA A 85 29.81 9.39 9.03
C ALA A 85 29.59 8.97 10.49
N GLN A 86 30.23 7.87 10.91
CA GLN A 86 30.43 7.55 12.31
C GLN A 86 31.49 8.50 12.87
N GLY A 87 31.05 9.67 13.33
CA GLY A 87 31.81 10.51 14.26
C GLY A 87 31.47 10.10 15.68
N GLY A 88 32.45 9.60 16.44
CA GLY A 88 32.28 9.33 17.86
C GLY A 88 33.29 8.36 18.44
N SER A 89 34.55 8.79 18.54
CA SER A 89 35.57 8.19 19.41
C SER A 89 35.11 8.23 20.87
N GLY A 90 34.77 7.08 21.44
CA GLY A 90 34.48 6.89 22.86
C GLY A 90 34.93 5.51 23.33
N PRO A 91 35.37 5.36 24.59
CA PRO A 91 36.04 4.14 25.07
C PRO A 91 35.07 2.95 25.21
N PRO A 92 35.56 1.71 25.17
CA PRO A 92 34.72 0.51 25.23
C PRO A 92 34.10 0.37 26.62
N HIS A 93 32.78 0.44 26.72
CA HIS A 93 32.04 0.15 27.95
C HIS A 93 31.44 -1.25 27.92
N ALA A 94 31.62 -1.97 29.03
CA ALA A 94 31.13 -3.31 29.32
C ALA A 94 29.62 -3.47 29.09
N PRO A 95 29.14 -4.70 28.82
CA PRO A 95 27.76 -4.96 28.43
C PRO A 95 26.79 -4.61 29.57
N PRO A 96 25.77 -3.75 29.33
CA PRO A 96 24.79 -3.38 30.34
C PRO A 96 23.85 -4.55 30.66
N ARG A 97 23.68 -4.84 31.97
CA ARG A 97 22.83 -5.91 32.53
C ARG A 97 21.33 -5.55 32.58
N THR A 98 20.89 -4.54 31.84
CA THR A 98 19.48 -4.14 31.76
C THR A 98 19.16 -3.69 30.34
N LEU A 99 18.26 -4.45 29.70
CA LEU A 99 17.66 -4.11 28.41
C LEU A 99 16.77 -2.88 28.61
N THR A 100 17.37 -1.70 28.49
CA THR A 100 16.61 -0.47 28.36
C THR A 100 16.04 -0.47 26.95
N LEU A 101 14.74 -0.67 26.80
CA LEU A 101 14.07 -0.53 25.50
C LEU A 101 14.51 0.82 24.90
N PRO A 102 15.10 0.84 23.69
CA PRO A 102 15.57 2.08 23.11
C PRO A 102 14.38 3.03 23.05
N ARG A 103 14.55 4.26 23.58
CA ARG A 103 13.58 5.36 23.46
C ARG A 103 13.03 5.32 22.04
N HIS A 104 11.77 4.90 21.89
CA HIS A 104 11.16 4.64 20.59
C HIS A 104 11.33 5.91 19.74
N ARG A 105 12.09 5.82 18.65
CA ARG A 105 12.22 6.95 17.73
C ARG A 105 10.84 7.12 17.10
N HIS A 106 10.21 8.25 17.37
CA HIS A 106 8.92 8.57 16.77
C HIS A 106 9.12 8.84 15.27
N HIS A 107 8.38 8.10 14.44
CA HIS A 107 8.35 8.30 13.00
C HIS A 107 7.14 9.15 12.63
N ARG A 108 7.34 10.19 11.83
CA ARG A 108 6.22 10.82 11.12
C ARG A 108 5.93 10.04 9.84
N LEU A 109 4.65 9.97 9.48
CA LEU A 109 4.20 9.36 8.23
C LEU A 109 4.89 9.93 7.01
N ALA A 110 4.92 11.25 6.90
CA ALA A 110 5.63 12.00 5.90
C ALA A 110 6.47 13.07 6.60
N LYS A 111 7.75 13.17 6.23
CA LYS A 111 8.70 14.10 6.83
C LYS A 111 9.53 14.74 5.72
N ARG A 112 9.41 16.06 5.59
CA ARG A 112 10.29 16.83 4.73
C ARG A 112 11.73 16.70 5.22
N GLN A 113 12.63 16.39 4.30
CA GLN A 113 14.07 16.34 4.53
C GLN A 113 14.74 17.58 3.91
N ALA A 114 16.04 17.75 4.12
CA ALA A 114 16.78 18.86 3.54
C ALA A 114 16.73 18.81 2.00
N GLY A 115 16.51 19.97 1.38
CA GLY A 115 16.37 20.13 -0.07
C GLY A 115 14.96 19.79 -0.58
N ASN A 116 14.92 19.20 -1.78
CA ASN A 116 13.70 18.77 -2.47
C ASN A 116 13.42 17.30 -2.19
N ARG A 117 13.37 16.94 -0.90
CA ARG A 117 13.20 15.55 -0.45
C ARG A 117 12.07 15.38 0.56
N LEU A 118 11.36 14.28 0.42
CA LEU A 118 10.28 13.85 1.31
C LEU A 118 10.47 12.39 1.65
N ARG A 119 10.68 12.09 2.94
CA ARG A 119 10.60 10.72 3.44
C ARG A 119 9.16 10.40 3.79
N PHE A 120 8.66 9.26 3.35
CA PHE A 120 7.36 8.73 3.76
C PHE A 120 7.44 7.24 4.08
N LEU A 121 6.47 6.75 4.84
CA LEU A 121 6.38 5.36 5.26
C LEU A 121 5.42 4.60 4.32
N PRO A 122 5.91 3.65 3.51
CA PRO A 122 5.10 3.03 2.49
C PRO A 122 3.94 2.23 3.06
N LEU A 123 2.75 2.36 2.48
CA LEU A 123 1.48 1.81 2.94
C LEU A 123 1.00 2.35 4.30
N HIS A 124 1.86 2.88 5.16
CA HIS A 124 1.45 3.50 6.41
C HIS A 124 0.68 4.81 6.20
N LEU A 125 0.80 5.48 5.04
CA LEU A 125 -0.05 6.63 4.70
C LEU A 125 -1.50 6.22 4.44
N ALA A 126 -1.70 5.02 3.91
CA ALA A 126 -3.00 4.45 3.59
C ALA A 126 -3.56 3.60 4.73
N MET A 127 -2.69 2.90 5.45
CA MET A 127 -2.98 2.01 6.58
C MET A 127 -3.01 2.73 7.94
N GLU A 128 -2.80 4.05 7.99
CA GLU A 128 -2.72 4.80 9.25
C GLU A 128 -3.97 4.58 10.13
N GLY A 129 -3.87 3.71 11.16
CA GLY A 129 -5.03 3.29 11.97
C GLY A 129 -6.21 2.70 11.15
N TYR A 130 -5.89 2.23 9.95
CA TYR A 130 -6.60 1.55 8.85
C TYR A 130 -7.97 2.03 8.36
N LEU A 131 -8.80 2.65 9.17
CA LEU A 131 -10.07 3.25 8.72
C LEU A 131 -10.38 4.47 9.57
N ALA A 132 -9.96 4.41 10.81
CA ALA A 132 -10.67 5.07 11.85
C ALA A 132 -9.96 6.36 12.30
N LEU A 133 -8.77 6.64 11.75
CA LEU A 133 -8.21 7.98 11.66
C LEU A 133 -8.73 8.73 10.43
N HIS A 134 -9.11 8.02 9.35
CA HIS A 134 -9.68 8.66 8.16
C HIS A 134 -11.09 9.21 8.42
N PHE A 135 -11.94 8.44 9.11
CA PHE A 135 -13.31 8.85 9.43
C PHE A 135 -13.43 9.87 10.58
N GLY A 136 -12.30 10.28 11.17
CA GLY A 136 -12.27 11.22 12.28
C GLY A 136 -13.07 10.76 13.50
N GLY A 137 -13.49 11.72 14.32
CA GLY A 137 -14.54 11.57 15.32
C GLY A 137 -15.62 12.65 15.09
N PRO A 138 -16.68 12.68 15.90
CA PRO A 138 -17.75 13.69 15.76
C PRO A 138 -17.20 15.12 15.78
N THR A 139 -17.72 15.98 14.91
CA THR A 139 -17.33 17.39 14.79
C THR A 139 -17.98 18.27 15.86
N THR A 140 -19.06 17.79 16.48
CA THR A 140 -19.77 18.44 17.58
C THR A 140 -19.67 17.59 18.86
N ALA A 141 -19.23 18.18 19.97
CA ALA A 141 -19.15 17.51 21.27
C ALA A 141 -20.57 17.32 21.85
N TRP A 142 -21.11 16.10 21.78
CA TRP A 142 -22.45 15.78 22.30
C TRP A 142 -22.36 14.99 23.61
N GLU A 143 -23.46 14.99 24.37
CA GLU A 143 -23.54 14.39 25.71
C GLU A 143 -23.27 12.88 25.71
N GLU A 144 -23.52 12.18 24.59
CA GLU A 144 -23.33 10.73 24.46
C GLU A 144 -21.86 10.30 24.24
N TRP A 145 -20.89 11.22 24.26
CA TRP A 145 -19.48 10.90 24.05
C TRP A 145 -18.67 11.05 25.34
N SER A 146 -17.91 10.01 25.73
CA SER A 146 -17.04 10.17 26.90
C SER A 146 -16.00 11.26 26.68
N ARG A 147 -15.73 11.99 27.77
CA ARG A 147 -14.55 12.85 27.92
C ARG A 147 -13.23 12.13 27.60
N GLN A 148 -13.20 10.80 27.59
CA GLN A 148 -12.01 10.04 27.23
C GLN A 148 -11.81 10.00 25.71
N ALA A 149 -12.86 9.74 24.93
CA ALA A 149 -12.78 9.75 23.47
C ALA A 149 -12.51 11.17 22.90
N LEU A 150 -12.94 12.23 23.59
CA LEU A 150 -12.56 13.63 23.26
C LEU A 150 -11.10 13.97 23.62
N ARG A 151 -10.52 13.35 24.65
CA ARG A 151 -9.16 13.66 25.16
C ARG A 151 -8.07 12.79 24.53
N ASP A 152 -8.34 11.51 24.38
CA ASP A 152 -7.37 10.49 23.99
C ASP A 152 -7.59 10.04 22.53
N GLY A 153 -8.62 10.57 21.87
CA GLY A 153 -9.07 10.07 20.57
C GLY A 153 -9.63 8.64 20.68
N LEU A 154 -9.82 8.01 19.53
CA LEU A 154 -10.48 6.72 19.43
C LEU A 154 -9.47 5.53 19.49
N SER A 155 -8.69 5.45 20.57
CA SER A 155 -7.53 4.54 20.73
C SER A 155 -7.73 3.51 21.87
N PRO A 156 -7.12 2.29 21.85
CA PRO A 156 -6.26 1.69 20.82
C PRO A 156 -7.01 0.79 19.82
N ARG A 157 -6.47 0.69 18.60
CA ARG A 157 -7.00 -0.14 17.51
C ARG A 157 -5.86 -0.96 16.90
N ALA A 158 -6.13 -2.25 16.65
CA ALA A 158 -5.17 -3.18 16.05
C ALA A 158 -5.64 -3.62 14.67
N GLU A 159 -4.68 -3.77 13.76
CA GLU A 159 -4.89 -4.15 12.37
C GLU A 159 -3.90 -5.24 12.03
N ASP A 160 -4.45 -6.37 11.60
CA ASP A 160 -3.66 -7.53 11.22
C ASP A 160 -3.27 -7.42 9.75
N ALA A 161 -1.98 -7.63 9.50
CA ALA A 161 -1.42 -7.77 8.18
C ALA A 161 -0.36 -8.87 8.22
N CYS A 162 -0.23 -9.57 7.09
CA CYS A 162 0.83 -10.54 6.89
C CYS A 162 2.05 -9.84 6.30
N LEU A 163 3.23 -10.26 6.72
CA LEU A 163 4.47 -9.77 6.13
C LEU A 163 4.77 -10.55 4.85
N GLY A 164 5.38 -9.93 3.84
CA GLY A 164 5.67 -10.59 2.57
C GLY A 164 6.48 -11.90 2.72
N TRP A 165 7.42 -11.97 3.67
CA TRP A 165 8.18 -13.19 3.97
C TRP A 165 7.34 -14.33 4.54
N SER A 166 6.14 -14.05 5.08
CA SER A 166 5.19 -15.10 5.47
C SER A 166 4.28 -15.52 4.33
N VAL A 167 4.24 -14.81 3.20
CA VAL A 167 3.48 -15.22 2.01
C VAL A 167 4.24 -16.33 1.30
N ARG A 168 3.68 -17.54 1.32
CA ARG A 168 4.30 -18.73 0.75
C ARG A 168 4.64 -18.53 -0.73
N GLY A 169 5.89 -18.79 -1.09
CA GLY A 169 6.39 -18.69 -2.46
C GLY A 169 6.69 -17.27 -2.94
N LEU A 170 6.31 -16.20 -2.23
CA LEU A 170 6.57 -14.83 -2.68
C LEU A 170 8.07 -14.50 -2.75
N GLY A 171 8.83 -14.88 -1.71
CA GLY A 171 10.28 -14.65 -1.69
C GLY A 171 11.02 -15.39 -2.82
N ASP A 172 10.59 -16.60 -3.14
CA ASP A 172 11.17 -17.39 -4.24
C ASP A 172 10.75 -16.85 -5.60
N ALA A 173 9.47 -16.46 -5.75
CA ALA A 173 8.95 -15.81 -6.94
C ALA A 173 9.77 -14.56 -7.27
N LEU A 174 9.97 -13.67 -6.29
CA LEU A 174 10.74 -12.44 -6.48
C LEU A 174 12.22 -12.72 -6.79
N ARG A 175 12.82 -13.77 -6.20
CA ARG A 175 14.21 -14.14 -6.49
C ARG A 175 14.39 -14.67 -7.92
N ALA A 176 13.44 -15.45 -8.41
CA ALA A 176 13.45 -16.03 -9.76
C ALA A 176 12.92 -15.07 -10.83
N PHE A 177 12.31 -13.95 -10.43
CA PHE A 177 11.65 -13.00 -11.33
C PHE A 177 12.66 -12.24 -12.20
N GLU A 178 12.56 -12.42 -13.50
CA GLU A 178 13.36 -11.69 -14.48
C GLU A 178 12.80 -10.27 -14.66
N ILE A 179 13.58 -9.26 -14.27
CA ILE A 179 13.16 -7.86 -14.41
C ILE A 179 13.30 -7.42 -15.86
N HIS A 180 12.18 -7.02 -16.48
CA HIS A 180 12.16 -6.56 -17.87
C HIS A 180 12.91 -5.23 -18.04
N PRO A 181 13.53 -5.00 -19.21
CA PRO A 181 13.97 -3.66 -19.60
C PRO A 181 12.80 -2.66 -19.53
N GLY A 182 13.03 -1.49 -18.93
CA GLY A 182 11.99 -0.47 -18.75
C GLY A 182 10.95 -0.79 -17.66
N GLN A 183 11.10 -1.90 -16.91
CA GLN A 183 10.18 -2.24 -15.85
C GLN A 183 10.26 -1.24 -14.70
N CYS A 184 9.15 -0.56 -14.46
CA CYS A 184 8.98 0.44 -13.41
C CYS A 184 8.03 -0.05 -12.31
N GLY A 185 7.49 -1.26 -12.42
CA GLY A 185 6.57 -1.78 -11.42
C GLY A 185 6.22 -3.24 -11.61
N VAL A 186 5.40 -3.75 -10.71
CA VAL A 186 4.85 -5.10 -10.75
C VAL A 186 3.48 -5.12 -10.09
N MET A 187 2.56 -5.91 -10.66
CA MET A 187 1.34 -6.34 -9.97
C MET A 187 1.53 -7.76 -9.47
N VAL A 188 1.26 -7.96 -8.18
CA VAL A 188 1.46 -9.22 -7.46
C VAL A 188 0.10 -9.87 -7.28
N TYR A 189 -0.02 -11.12 -7.71
CA TYR A 189 -1.22 -11.92 -7.58
C TYR A 189 -0.91 -13.18 -6.77
N ALA A 190 -1.85 -13.58 -5.90
CA ALA A 190 -1.82 -14.85 -5.20
C ALA A 190 -3.10 -15.63 -5.57
N ALA A 191 -2.94 -16.82 -6.14
CA ALA A 191 -4.04 -17.61 -6.71
C ALA A 191 -4.93 -16.79 -7.67
N ASP A 192 -4.30 -16.02 -8.57
CA ASP A 192 -4.92 -15.10 -9.55
C ASP A 192 -5.77 -13.96 -8.95
N ALA A 193 -5.75 -13.81 -7.63
CA ALA A 193 -6.35 -12.70 -6.93
C ALA A 193 -5.30 -11.58 -6.74
N LEU A 194 -5.62 -10.35 -7.15
CA LEU A 194 -4.67 -9.23 -7.02
C LEU A 194 -4.39 -8.97 -5.54
N ALA A 195 -3.12 -8.99 -5.17
CA ALA A 195 -2.66 -8.81 -3.79
C ALA A 195 -2.17 -7.38 -3.56
N ALA A 196 -1.35 -6.87 -4.48
CA ALA A 196 -0.77 -5.54 -4.43
C ALA A 196 -0.32 -5.09 -5.82
N ALA A 197 -0.29 -3.78 -6.05
CA ALA A 197 0.45 -3.15 -7.14
C ALA A 197 1.58 -2.30 -6.56
N PHE A 198 2.76 -2.34 -7.18
CA PHE A 198 3.92 -1.54 -6.81
C PHE A 198 4.53 -0.92 -8.06
N VAL A 199 4.56 0.40 -8.13
CA VAL A 199 5.10 1.18 -9.26
C VAL A 199 6.00 2.27 -8.71
N VAL A 200 7.10 2.54 -9.41
CA VAL A 200 8.06 3.60 -9.12
C VAL A 200 8.39 4.41 -10.38
N PRO A 201 9.02 5.59 -10.24
CA PRO A 201 9.25 6.52 -11.36
C PRO A 201 10.19 5.98 -12.44
N HIS A 202 11.23 5.24 -12.04
CA HIS A 202 12.35 4.86 -12.89
C HIS A 202 12.68 3.35 -12.81
N PRO A 203 13.10 2.70 -13.91
CA PRO A 203 13.45 1.28 -13.88
C PRO A 203 14.57 0.91 -12.89
N ASP A 204 15.55 1.80 -12.74
CA ASP A 204 16.62 1.60 -11.77
C ASP A 204 16.12 1.69 -10.32
N ASP A 205 15.15 2.55 -10.05
CA ASP A 205 14.50 2.61 -8.74
C ASP A 205 13.75 1.30 -8.49
N TYR A 206 13.12 0.73 -9.53
CA TYR A 206 12.40 -0.54 -9.42
C TYR A 206 13.37 -1.67 -9.08
N ARG A 207 14.52 -1.76 -9.74
CA ARG A 207 15.54 -2.79 -9.42
C ARG A 207 16.03 -2.69 -7.98
N LEU A 208 16.26 -1.47 -7.49
CA LEU A 208 16.70 -1.23 -6.12
C LEU A 208 15.63 -1.56 -5.08
N LEU A 209 14.36 -1.29 -5.41
CA LEU A 209 13.23 -1.43 -4.50
C LEU A 209 12.50 -2.77 -4.63
N HIS A 210 12.71 -3.54 -5.70
CA HIS A 210 12.08 -4.85 -5.90
C HIS A 210 12.22 -5.79 -4.68
N PRO A 211 13.40 -5.90 -4.01
CA PRO A 211 13.53 -6.75 -2.82
C PRO A 211 12.72 -6.28 -1.61
N THR A 212 12.21 -5.03 -1.59
CA THR A 212 11.41 -4.54 -0.46
C THR A 212 10.03 -5.18 -0.40
N LEU A 213 9.54 -5.76 -1.51
CA LEU A 213 8.24 -6.42 -1.57
C LEU A 213 8.12 -7.56 -0.55
N VAL A 214 9.21 -8.29 -0.26
CA VAL A 214 9.22 -9.33 0.78
C VAL A 214 9.00 -8.76 2.19
N GLN A 215 9.30 -7.48 2.40
CA GLN A 215 9.17 -6.80 3.69
C GLN A 215 7.86 -6.03 3.81
N ASP A 216 7.07 -5.96 2.74
CA ASP A 216 5.82 -5.21 2.72
C ASP A 216 4.69 -5.92 3.47
N LEU A 217 3.64 -5.14 3.74
CA LEU A 217 2.41 -5.59 4.38
C LEU A 217 1.44 -6.09 3.31
N TYR A 218 0.84 -7.25 3.54
CA TYR A 218 -0.17 -7.88 2.69
C TYR A 218 -1.41 -8.23 3.52
N GLY A 219 -2.58 -8.18 2.89
CA GLY A 219 -3.83 -8.61 3.53
C GLY A 219 -3.82 -10.11 3.85
N GLU A 220 -4.49 -10.51 4.92
CA GLU A 220 -4.56 -11.90 5.38
C GLU A 220 -5.04 -12.87 4.27
N LEU A 221 -6.01 -12.45 3.45
CA LEU A 221 -6.52 -13.25 2.34
C LEU A 221 -5.43 -13.61 1.32
N VAL A 222 -4.43 -12.75 1.13
CA VAL A 222 -3.30 -13.03 0.23
C VAL A 222 -2.46 -14.17 0.79
N HIS A 223 -2.21 -14.16 2.10
CA HIS A 223 -1.50 -15.26 2.77
C HIS A 223 -2.30 -16.57 2.67
N GLN A 224 -3.61 -16.53 2.91
CA GLN A 224 -4.47 -17.71 2.78
C GLN A 224 -4.48 -18.26 1.34
N TYR A 225 -4.59 -17.40 0.33
CA TYR A 225 -4.53 -17.82 -1.08
C TYR A 225 -3.16 -18.37 -1.47
N ALA A 226 -2.07 -17.80 -0.96
CA ALA A 226 -0.74 -18.36 -1.20
C ALA A 226 -0.53 -19.71 -0.50
N MET A 227 -1.16 -19.94 0.65
CA MET A 227 -1.03 -21.18 1.42
C MET A 227 -1.90 -22.33 0.88
N TYR A 228 -3.15 -22.04 0.50
CA TYR A 228 -4.15 -23.04 0.14
C TYR A 228 -4.55 -23.02 -1.34
N GLY A 229 -4.14 -22.00 -2.10
CA GLY A 229 -4.45 -21.87 -3.51
C GLY A 229 -3.73 -22.94 -4.36
N ALA A 230 -4.39 -23.34 -5.44
CA ALA A 230 -3.76 -24.16 -6.46
C ALA A 230 -2.65 -23.36 -7.19
N PRO A 231 -1.64 -24.04 -7.77
CA PRO A 231 -0.72 -23.38 -8.68
C PRO A 231 -1.47 -22.68 -9.81
N VAL A 232 -1.02 -21.48 -10.19
CA VAL A 232 -1.65 -20.71 -11.26
C VAL A 232 -1.03 -21.05 -12.61
N ALA A 233 -1.82 -20.97 -13.68
CA ALA A 233 -1.34 -21.26 -15.02
C ALA A 233 -0.37 -20.17 -15.50
N GLY A 234 0.83 -20.57 -15.93
CA GLY A 234 1.81 -19.70 -16.54
C GLY A 234 1.34 -19.15 -17.89
N PHE A 235 1.97 -18.05 -18.33
CA PHE A 235 1.83 -17.59 -19.71
C PHE A 235 2.68 -18.48 -20.62
N GLY A 236 2.04 -19.13 -21.59
CA GLY A 236 2.71 -19.82 -22.68
C GLY A 236 2.20 -19.27 -24.00
N ALA A 237 3.05 -18.54 -24.73
CA ALA A 237 2.69 -18.01 -26.04
C ALA A 237 2.33 -19.17 -26.98
N ARG A 238 1.11 -19.15 -27.53
CA ARG A 238 0.66 -20.14 -28.50
C ARG A 238 0.73 -19.52 -29.89
N LEU A 239 1.82 -19.81 -30.59
CA LEU A 239 2.03 -19.34 -31.95
C LEU A 239 1.51 -20.41 -32.92
N PRO A 240 0.52 -20.10 -33.77
CA PRO A 240 -0.04 -21.09 -34.69
C PRO A 240 0.97 -21.42 -35.79
N ASP A 241 1.28 -22.71 -35.94
CA ASP A 241 2.06 -23.19 -37.08
C ASP A 241 1.20 -23.08 -38.35
N GLY A 242 1.58 -22.18 -39.25
CA GLY A 242 0.81 -21.95 -40.47
C GLY A 242 1.60 -21.27 -41.57
N PRO A 243 1.09 -21.27 -42.81
CA PRO A 243 1.79 -20.74 -43.98
C PRO A 243 2.08 -19.23 -43.91
N ARG A 244 1.59 -18.52 -42.87
CA ARG A 244 1.88 -17.10 -42.59
C ARG A 244 3.14 -16.89 -41.73
N MET A 245 3.71 -17.94 -41.15
CA MET A 245 4.96 -17.87 -40.37
C MET A 245 6.12 -18.36 -41.22
N ARG A 246 6.65 -17.51 -42.11
CA ARG A 246 7.73 -17.89 -43.04
C ARG A 246 9.06 -17.23 -42.70
N THR A 247 9.04 -16.20 -41.86
CA THR A 247 10.23 -15.42 -41.52
C THR A 247 10.34 -15.17 -40.01
N LEU A 248 11.55 -14.82 -39.56
CA LEU A 248 11.76 -14.35 -38.18
C LEU A 248 10.97 -13.07 -37.87
N ALA A 249 10.67 -12.26 -38.88
CA ALA A 249 9.84 -11.07 -38.71
C ALA A 249 8.39 -11.46 -38.37
N ASP A 250 7.83 -12.46 -39.06
CA ASP A 250 6.49 -12.98 -38.79
C ASP A 250 6.40 -13.58 -37.37
N LEU A 251 7.44 -14.31 -36.95
CA LEU A 251 7.52 -14.86 -35.60
C LEU A 251 7.54 -13.75 -34.54
N ARG A 252 8.35 -12.71 -34.72
CA ARG A 252 8.40 -11.55 -33.81
C ARG A 252 7.09 -10.79 -33.78
N ALA A 253 6.43 -10.63 -34.93
CA ALA A 253 5.13 -9.96 -35.00
C ALA A 253 4.06 -10.74 -34.24
N ALA A 254 3.99 -12.06 -34.42
CA ALA A 254 3.03 -12.90 -33.72
C ALA A 254 3.29 -12.97 -32.20
N ALA A 255 4.56 -13.00 -31.77
CA ALA A 255 4.91 -12.92 -30.35
C ALA A 255 4.45 -11.59 -29.73
N ARG A 256 4.71 -10.46 -30.40
CA ARG A 256 4.26 -9.13 -29.95
C ARG A 256 2.74 -9.02 -29.87
N GLU A 257 2.02 -9.69 -30.77
CA GLU A 257 0.57 -9.72 -30.74
C GLU A 257 0.05 -10.50 -29.53
N GLN A 258 0.62 -11.68 -29.24
CA GLN A 258 0.30 -12.43 -28.02
C GLN A 258 0.61 -11.63 -26.74
N GLU A 259 1.70 -10.87 -26.71
CA GLU A 259 2.02 -9.97 -25.60
C GLU A 259 0.97 -8.86 -25.43
N ARG A 260 0.50 -8.27 -26.54
CA ARG A 260 -0.53 -7.23 -26.55
C ARG A 260 -1.88 -7.77 -26.07
N GLU A 261 -2.32 -8.89 -26.62
CA GLU A 261 -3.55 -9.58 -26.21
C GLU A 261 -3.52 -9.93 -24.72
N TRP A 262 -2.37 -10.41 -24.22
CA TRP A 262 -2.19 -10.71 -22.80
C TRP A 262 -2.30 -9.45 -21.94
N GLY A 263 -1.68 -8.34 -22.35
CA GLY A 263 -1.75 -7.06 -21.63
C GLY A 263 -3.19 -6.53 -21.56
N GLU A 264 -3.94 -6.63 -22.66
CA GLU A 264 -5.35 -6.23 -22.70
C GLU A 264 -6.23 -7.12 -21.81
N ALA A 265 -6.02 -8.44 -21.84
CA ALA A 265 -6.71 -9.38 -20.96
C ALA A 265 -6.37 -9.13 -19.48
N HIS A 266 -5.11 -8.80 -19.18
CA HIS A 266 -4.68 -8.43 -17.84
C HIS A 266 -5.44 -7.20 -17.33
N ASP A 267 -5.45 -6.11 -18.10
CA ASP A 267 -6.04 -4.84 -17.66
C ASP A 267 -7.56 -4.97 -17.49
N THR A 268 -8.22 -5.74 -18.36
CA THR A 268 -9.69 -5.89 -18.37
C THR A 268 -10.22 -6.95 -17.41
N LEU A 269 -9.44 -7.99 -17.09
CA LEU A 269 -9.89 -9.12 -16.25
C LEU A 269 -9.21 -9.13 -14.89
N PHE A 270 -7.88 -9.05 -14.86
CA PHE A 270 -7.08 -9.26 -13.65
C PHE A 270 -6.91 -7.97 -12.82
N ALA A 271 -6.70 -6.83 -13.49
CA ALA A 271 -6.52 -5.54 -12.81
C ALA A 271 -7.85 -4.81 -12.55
N ARG A 272 -8.96 -5.34 -13.06
CA ARG A 272 -10.28 -4.70 -13.04
C ARG A 272 -10.70 -4.20 -11.66
N GLU A 273 -10.48 -5.01 -10.61
CA GLU A 273 -10.87 -4.64 -9.25
C GLU A 273 -10.15 -3.39 -8.72
N LEU A 274 -8.95 -3.11 -9.23
CA LEU A 274 -8.19 -1.90 -8.90
C LEU A 274 -8.55 -0.73 -9.82
N LEU A 275 -8.78 -0.96 -11.12
CA LEU A 275 -8.94 0.12 -12.11
C LEU A 275 -10.39 0.63 -12.26
N ASP A 276 -11.38 -0.26 -12.13
CA ASP A 276 -12.80 0.11 -12.26
C ASP A 276 -13.37 0.71 -10.97
N SER A 277 -12.65 0.58 -9.86
CA SER A 277 -13.07 1.05 -8.54
C SER A 277 -12.97 2.57 -8.45
N SER A 278 -14.02 3.19 -7.88
CA SER A 278 -14.00 4.61 -7.54
C SER A 278 -13.42 4.79 -6.15
N TYR A 279 -12.39 5.62 -6.02
CA TYR A 279 -11.69 5.89 -4.76
C TYR A 279 -11.91 7.32 -4.29
N GLY A 280 -11.95 7.49 -2.97
CA GLY A 280 -11.71 8.79 -2.33
C GLY A 280 -10.20 9.05 -2.26
N PHE A 281 -9.77 10.28 -2.58
CA PHE A 281 -8.35 10.67 -2.55
C PHE A 281 -8.13 11.84 -1.60
N ASP A 282 -7.16 11.70 -0.70
CA ASP A 282 -6.68 12.77 0.17
C ASP A 282 -5.26 13.17 -0.22
N ARG A 283 -5.01 14.47 -0.33
CA ARG A 283 -3.67 15.00 -0.59
C ARG A 283 -2.84 14.95 0.68
N VAL A 284 -1.71 14.23 0.63
CA VAL A 284 -0.75 14.14 1.74
C VAL A 284 0.30 15.25 1.65
N TYR A 285 0.91 15.42 0.47
CA TYR A 285 1.99 16.39 0.29
C TYR A 285 2.18 16.79 -1.18
N ARG A 286 2.63 18.03 -1.45
CA ARG A 286 2.98 18.51 -2.80
C ARG A 286 4.50 18.66 -2.96
N MET A 287 5.05 17.98 -3.96
CA MET A 287 6.48 17.86 -4.29
C MET A 287 6.75 18.54 -5.64
N GLY A 288 6.74 19.87 -5.68
CA GLY A 288 6.88 20.60 -6.95
C GLY A 288 5.73 20.28 -7.93
N SER A 289 6.07 19.65 -9.05
CA SER A 289 5.13 19.17 -10.09
C SER A 289 4.41 17.87 -9.72
N PHE A 290 4.80 17.22 -8.62
CA PHE A 290 4.24 15.97 -8.16
C PHE A 290 3.37 16.15 -6.93
N THR A 291 2.38 15.28 -6.75
CA THR A 291 1.52 15.26 -5.55
C THR A 291 1.42 13.84 -5.03
N LEU A 292 1.71 13.68 -3.73
CA LEU A 292 1.51 12.44 -2.98
C LEU A 292 0.09 12.40 -2.43
N TRP A 293 -0.62 11.34 -2.76
CA TRP A 293 -2.00 11.07 -2.36
C TRP A 293 -2.06 9.77 -1.56
N ARG A 294 -3.05 9.67 -0.69
CA ARG A 294 -3.59 8.41 -0.20
C ARG A 294 -4.99 8.22 -0.76
N PHE A 295 -5.41 6.98 -0.93
CA PHE A 295 -6.72 6.67 -1.46
C PHE A 295 -7.40 5.52 -0.73
N LEU A 296 -8.74 5.56 -0.70
CA LEU A 296 -9.58 4.59 -0.01
C LEU A 296 -10.73 4.13 -0.89
N PRO A 297 -11.09 2.84 -0.83
CA PRO A 297 -12.19 2.28 -1.59
C PRO A 297 -13.53 2.70 -0.99
N PRO A 298 -14.65 2.44 -1.68
CA PRO A 298 -15.99 2.79 -1.19
C PRO A 298 -16.50 1.86 -0.08
N PHE A 299 -15.71 0.88 0.37
CA PHE A 299 -16.07 -0.12 1.37
C PHE A 299 -17.40 -0.82 1.08
N LEU A 300 -17.61 -1.23 -0.16
CA LEU A 300 -18.82 -1.92 -0.59
C LEU A 300 -18.77 -3.39 -0.15
N ARG A 301 -19.76 -3.82 0.62
CA ARG A 301 -19.86 -5.23 1.04
C ARG A 301 -20.22 -6.12 -0.14
N ASN A 302 -19.72 -7.36 -0.13
CA ASN A 302 -20.01 -8.39 -1.14
C ASN A 302 -19.64 -7.97 -2.58
N ARG A 303 -18.71 -7.02 -2.73
CA ARG A 303 -18.02 -6.71 -3.99
C ARG A 303 -16.68 -7.44 -4.00
N GLY A 304 -16.05 -7.55 -5.17
CA GLY A 304 -14.71 -8.12 -5.34
C GLY A 304 -13.63 -7.41 -4.52
N GLY A 305 -12.35 -7.72 -4.80
CA GLY A 305 -11.23 -7.16 -4.02
C GLY A 305 -11.26 -5.62 -3.98
N GLN A 306 -11.05 -5.07 -2.79
CA GLN A 306 -10.95 -3.62 -2.59
C GLN A 306 -9.57 -3.29 -2.07
N HIS A 307 -8.99 -2.22 -2.63
CA HIS A 307 -7.62 -1.81 -2.35
C HIS A 307 -7.60 -0.45 -1.68
N ILE A 308 -6.75 -0.29 -0.68
CA ILE A 308 -6.31 1.03 -0.21
C ILE A 308 -4.88 1.25 -0.70
N GLY A 309 -4.42 2.48 -0.68
CA GLY A 309 -3.02 2.72 -1.02
C GLY A 309 -2.65 4.18 -1.11
N GLU A 310 -1.50 4.38 -1.72
CA GLU A 310 -0.87 5.67 -1.90
C GLU A 310 -0.31 5.76 -3.31
N THR A 311 -0.33 6.97 -3.86
CA THR A 311 0.14 7.22 -5.21
C THR A 311 0.80 8.59 -5.30
N ILE A 312 1.86 8.70 -6.09
CA ILE A 312 2.38 10.00 -6.52
C ILE A 312 1.93 10.20 -7.96
N THR A 313 1.27 11.32 -8.24
CA THR A 313 0.91 11.71 -9.60
C THR A 313 1.67 12.96 -10.01
N ASP A 314 1.93 13.10 -11.30
CA ASP A 314 2.35 14.37 -11.88
C ASP A 314 1.18 15.36 -12.02
N HIS A 315 1.43 16.52 -12.64
CA HIS A 315 0.44 17.55 -12.90
C HIS A 315 -0.63 17.15 -13.93
N LYS A 316 -0.38 16.14 -14.75
CA LYS A 316 -1.33 15.57 -15.72
C LYS A 316 -2.15 14.43 -15.11
N GLY A 317 -1.88 14.04 -13.87
CA GLY A 317 -2.52 12.91 -13.20
C GLY A 317 -1.87 11.56 -13.53
N GLN A 318 -0.76 11.54 -14.27
CA GLN A 318 -0.03 10.32 -14.55
C GLN A 318 0.58 9.78 -13.26
N VAL A 319 0.32 8.51 -12.96
CA VAL A 319 0.93 7.80 -11.83
C VAL A 319 2.45 7.75 -12.05
N ALA A 320 3.23 8.18 -11.07
CA ALA A 320 4.69 8.02 -10.99
C ALA A 320 5.09 7.00 -9.91
N TYR A 321 4.30 6.90 -8.84
CA TYR A 321 4.42 5.89 -7.78
C TYR A 321 3.05 5.34 -7.47
N LEU A 322 2.94 4.04 -7.22
CA LEU A 322 1.73 3.41 -6.71
C LEU A 322 2.12 2.30 -5.75
N LYS A 323 1.47 2.25 -4.59
CA LYS A 323 1.56 1.11 -3.70
C LYS A 323 0.21 0.82 -3.09
N THR A 324 -0.26 -0.42 -3.25
CA THR A 324 -1.60 -0.82 -2.84
C THR A 324 -1.57 -1.98 -1.84
N PHE A 325 -2.64 -2.06 -1.05
CA PHE A 325 -2.91 -3.12 -0.10
C PHE A 325 -4.35 -3.58 -0.29
N ARG A 326 -4.54 -4.87 -0.56
CA ARG A 326 -5.87 -5.45 -0.63
C ARG A 326 -6.48 -5.67 0.76
N LEU A 327 -7.64 -5.08 0.98
CA LEU A 327 -8.44 -5.26 2.19
C LEU A 327 -8.94 -6.72 2.31
N SER A 328 -8.94 -7.27 3.51
CA SER A 328 -9.71 -8.47 3.84
C SER A 328 -11.22 -8.16 3.92
N GLU A 329 -12.07 -9.19 3.85
CA GLU A 329 -13.51 -9.04 4.05
C GLU A 329 -13.86 -8.45 5.43
N ALA A 330 -13.11 -8.82 6.48
CA ALA A 330 -13.29 -8.24 7.81
C ALA A 330 -12.97 -6.75 7.83
N GLN A 331 -11.89 -6.36 7.15
CA GLN A 331 -11.47 -4.99 6.96
C GLN A 331 -12.48 -4.17 6.15
N VAL A 332 -13.02 -4.70 5.06
CA VAL A 332 -14.11 -4.06 4.29
C VAL A 332 -15.34 -3.84 5.17
N ARG A 333 -15.75 -4.84 5.97
CA ARG A 333 -16.91 -4.70 6.87
C ARG A 333 -16.71 -3.61 7.93
N ARG A 334 -15.52 -3.54 8.53
CA ARG A 334 -15.17 -2.48 9.47
C ARG A 334 -15.20 -1.11 8.79
N GLY A 335 -14.69 -1.02 7.56
CA GLY A 335 -14.65 0.25 6.81
C GLY A 335 -16.04 0.73 6.44
N HIS A 336 -16.90 -0.20 6.03
CA HIS A 336 -18.30 0.08 5.76
C HIS A 336 -19.02 0.63 7.00
N LEU A 337 -18.81 0.01 8.16
CA LEU A 337 -19.40 0.47 9.42
C LEU A 337 -18.93 1.88 9.77
N LEU A 338 -17.63 2.16 9.66
CA LEU A 338 -17.10 3.48 9.99
C LEU A 338 -17.50 4.56 8.98
N GLN A 339 -17.59 4.23 7.68
CA GLN A 339 -18.14 5.13 6.67
C GLN A 339 -19.57 5.51 7.03
N ARG A 340 -20.42 4.54 7.39
CA ARG A 340 -21.81 4.82 7.77
C ARG A 340 -21.94 5.63 9.05
N LEU A 341 -21.05 5.42 10.01
CA LEU A 341 -20.99 6.25 11.20
C LEU A 341 -20.57 7.68 10.85
N ALA A 342 -19.55 7.85 10.02
CA ALA A 342 -19.10 9.17 9.58
C ALA A 342 -20.16 9.92 8.75
N ASP A 343 -20.82 9.25 7.80
CA ASP A 343 -21.92 9.82 6.99
C ASP A 343 -23.10 10.29 7.86
N ALA A 344 -23.27 9.67 9.04
CA ALA A 344 -24.32 10.00 10.00
C ALA A 344 -23.84 10.95 11.11
N ASP A 345 -22.70 11.62 10.94
CA ASP A 345 -22.06 12.49 11.94
C ASP A 345 -21.89 11.81 13.31
N TRP A 346 -21.66 10.50 13.30
CA TRP A 346 -21.52 9.63 14.47
C TRP A 346 -22.80 9.50 15.33
N LEU A 347 -23.96 9.93 14.82
CA LEU A 347 -25.25 9.79 15.50
C LEU A 347 -25.79 8.37 15.36
N LEU A 348 -25.70 7.58 16.45
CA LEU A 348 -26.12 6.17 16.45
C LEU A 348 -27.55 5.93 15.95
N PRO A 349 -28.57 6.74 16.29
CA PRO A 349 -29.91 6.54 15.75
C PRO A 349 -29.96 6.69 14.22
N ARG A 350 -29.31 7.74 13.67
CA ARG A 350 -29.25 7.96 12.21
C ARG A 350 -28.44 6.88 11.50
N ALA A 351 -27.32 6.46 12.08
CA ALA A 351 -26.52 5.37 11.55
C ALA A 351 -27.30 4.04 11.54
N ALA A 352 -28.10 3.77 12.58
CA ALA A 352 -28.93 2.58 12.66
C ALA A 352 -30.04 2.59 11.60
N GLU A 353 -30.70 3.73 11.41
CA GLU A 353 -31.69 3.94 10.35
C GLU A 353 -31.08 3.73 8.95
N ALA A 354 -29.92 4.36 8.68
CA ALA A 354 -29.21 4.21 7.41
C ALA A 354 -28.75 2.76 7.14
N LEU A 355 -28.51 1.98 8.18
CA LEU A 355 -28.16 0.56 8.11
C LEU A 355 -29.37 -0.37 8.11
N GLY A 356 -30.59 0.16 8.22
CA GLY A 356 -31.83 -0.63 8.33
C GLY A 356 -31.83 -1.54 9.55
N THR A 357 -31.34 -1.07 10.69
CA THR A 357 -31.13 -1.89 11.89
C THR A 357 -31.51 -1.16 13.18
N SER A 358 -31.55 -1.87 14.31
CA SER A 358 -31.83 -1.26 15.61
C SER A 358 -30.55 -0.66 16.22
N ARG A 359 -30.71 0.26 17.17
CA ARG A 359 -29.58 0.85 17.90
C ARG A 359 -28.79 -0.21 18.68
N GLU A 360 -29.47 -1.18 19.30
CA GLU A 360 -28.85 -2.26 20.05
C GLU A 360 -27.99 -3.14 19.14
N GLU A 361 -28.52 -3.46 17.95
CA GLU A 361 -27.81 -4.24 16.94
C GLU A 361 -26.60 -3.48 16.39
N LEU A 362 -26.73 -2.17 16.15
CA LEU A 362 -25.60 -1.32 15.75
C LEU A 362 -24.50 -1.32 16.84
N VAL A 363 -24.88 -1.16 18.10
CA VAL A 363 -23.96 -1.23 19.25
C VAL A 363 -23.25 -2.58 19.30
N ARG A 364 -23.96 -3.68 19.10
CA ARG A 364 -23.37 -5.03 19.04
C ARG A 364 -22.35 -5.15 17.90
N ARG A 365 -22.66 -4.63 16.71
CA ARG A 365 -21.73 -4.61 15.55
C ARG A 365 -20.48 -3.78 15.81
N ILE A 366 -20.62 -2.62 16.46
CA ILE A 366 -19.49 -1.76 16.84
C ILE A 366 -18.55 -2.51 17.81
N ARG A 367 -19.09 -3.18 18.83
CA ARG A 367 -18.28 -4.00 19.76
C ARG A 367 -17.59 -5.16 19.04
N ALA A 368 -18.33 -5.91 18.23
CA ALA A 368 -17.79 -7.04 17.46
C ALA A 368 -16.70 -6.62 16.45
N ALA A 369 -16.77 -5.39 15.95
CA ALA A 369 -15.76 -4.81 15.07
C ALA A 369 -14.49 -4.32 15.80
N GLY A 370 -14.42 -4.47 17.14
CA GLY A 370 -13.31 -3.98 17.96
C GLY A 370 -13.36 -2.47 18.20
N PHE A 371 -14.53 -1.85 18.00
CA PHE A 371 -14.75 -0.42 18.15
C PHE A 371 -15.50 -0.07 19.44
N GLU A 372 -15.43 -0.94 20.46
CA GLU A 372 -16.11 -0.71 21.74
C GLU A 372 -15.68 0.55 22.48
N SER A 373 -14.43 1.00 22.28
CA SER A 373 -13.92 2.26 22.82
C SER A 373 -14.68 3.48 22.29
N LEU A 374 -15.35 3.35 21.14
CA LEU A 374 -16.25 4.36 20.58
C LEU A 374 -17.55 4.48 21.34
N LEU A 375 -17.95 3.46 22.09
CA LEU A 375 -19.25 3.44 22.77
C LEU A 375 -19.15 3.88 24.22
N ARG A 376 -17.95 4.14 24.73
CA ARG A 376 -17.81 4.53 26.13
C ARG A 376 -18.31 5.95 26.28
N ASP A 377 -19.48 6.05 26.88
CA ASP A 377 -19.94 7.15 27.71
C ASP A 377 -19.83 6.73 29.19
N ARG A 378 -19.73 7.69 30.11
CA ARG A 378 -19.49 7.44 31.54
C ARG A 378 -20.63 6.64 32.17
N GLY A 379 -20.33 5.39 32.54
CA GLY A 379 -21.20 4.56 33.37
C GLY A 379 -20.42 3.72 34.37
N SER A 380 -19.82 4.36 35.39
CA SER A 380 -19.49 3.69 36.65
C SER A 380 -19.53 4.67 37.82
N ARG A 381 -20.75 4.97 38.28
CA ARG A 381 -21.23 5.01 39.66
C ARG A 381 -22.44 5.90 39.78
#